data_AF-A0A2G8K277-F1
#
_entry.id   AF-A0A2G8K277-F1
#
_cell.length_a   1.000
_cell.length_b   1.000
_cell.length_c   1.000
_cell.angle_alpha   90.00
_cell.angle_beta   90.00
_cell.angle_gamma   90.00
#
_symmetry.space_group_name_H-M   'P 1'
#
loop_
_entity.id
_entity.type
_entity.pdbx_description
1 polymer ?
#
loop_
_entity_poly.entity_id
_entity_poly.type
_entity_poly.pdbx_seq_one_letter_code
_entity_poly.pdbx_strand_id
1 'polypeptide(L)'
;MAGVYGKQLKSNSVEPLKVHVDHANREVLYPQEHLHPSLKQMWHQAQHAPDFIPGSAALIKKVKELLALPDDDKRIDLTGVKDDLSTRMVHGFPIPPQFGNDVIESLKEMSPKVLQYALGGPPGEQVKYLPISIGTLLHLIREVFQKLKEGKLKEKMHLYFCHDTTLTALLVALGIFDGDWPPLCCSISLESISGGR
;
A
#
# COMPACT_ATOMS: atom_id res chain seq x y z
N MET A 1 5.55 12.09 -15.07
CA MET A 1 5.06 12.84 -16.26
C MET A 1 6.09 13.77 -16.86
N ALA A 2 6.78 14.62 -16.07
CA ALA A 2 7.90 15.42 -16.58
C ALA A 2 9.01 14.58 -17.25
N GLY A 3 9.34 13.40 -16.71
CA GLY A 3 10.28 12.47 -17.37
C GLY A 3 9.79 11.87 -18.69
N VAL A 4 8.47 11.78 -18.89
CA VAL A 4 7.85 11.14 -20.08
C VAL A 4 7.59 12.18 -21.18
N TYR A 5 7.07 13.35 -20.82
CA TYR A 5 6.61 14.39 -21.75
C TYR A 5 7.38 15.72 -21.62
N GLY A 6 8.44 15.79 -20.81
CA GLY A 6 9.08 17.05 -20.44
C GLY A 6 9.67 17.84 -21.60
N LYS A 7 10.12 17.19 -22.67
CA LYS A 7 10.61 17.87 -23.87
C LYS A 7 9.46 18.56 -24.62
N GLN A 8 8.35 17.86 -24.81
CA GLN A 8 7.16 18.34 -25.51
C GLN A 8 6.48 19.48 -24.73
N LEU A 9 6.41 19.34 -23.41
CA LEU A 9 5.91 20.39 -22.53
C LEU A 9 6.78 21.66 -22.59
N LYS A 10 8.11 21.52 -22.59
CA LYS A 10 9.03 22.68 -22.71
C LYS A 10 8.91 23.40 -24.06
N SER A 11 8.61 22.66 -25.14
CA SER A 11 8.39 23.24 -26.47
C SER A 11 6.97 23.77 -26.69
N ASN A 12 6.10 23.74 -25.68
CA ASN A 12 4.66 24.05 -25.81
C ASN A 12 3.96 23.25 -26.94
N SER A 13 4.46 22.05 -27.26
CA SER A 13 3.90 21.22 -28.34
C SER A 13 2.78 20.31 -27.86
N VAL A 14 2.53 20.26 -26.56
CA VAL A 14 1.41 19.57 -25.91
C VAL A 14 0.91 20.42 -24.73
N GLU A 15 -0.38 20.35 -24.45
CA GLU A 15 -0.96 21.01 -23.28
C GLU A 15 -0.47 20.36 -21.97
N PRO A 16 -0.42 21.12 -20.86
CA PRO A 16 -0.17 20.57 -19.54
C PRO A 16 -1.15 19.44 -19.20
N LEU A 17 -0.64 18.36 -18.61
CA LEU A 17 -1.46 17.22 -18.23
C LEU A 17 -2.47 17.62 -17.13
N LYS A 18 -3.73 17.26 -17.33
CA LYS A 18 -4.75 17.31 -16.29
C LYS A 18 -4.65 16.08 -15.39
N VAL A 19 -4.38 16.30 -14.10
CA VAL A 19 -4.46 15.25 -13.07
C VAL A 19 -5.85 15.29 -12.45
N HIS A 20 -6.53 14.15 -12.49
CA HIS A 20 -7.84 13.98 -11.88
C HIS A 20 -7.66 13.41 -10.48
N VAL A 21 -8.37 13.99 -9.52
CA VAL A 21 -8.38 13.57 -8.11
C VAL A 21 -9.82 13.57 -7.63
N ASP A 22 -10.14 12.77 -6.62
CA ASP A 22 -11.41 12.84 -5.91
C ASP A 22 -11.21 13.33 -4.47
N HIS A 23 -12.30 13.65 -3.79
CA HIS A 23 -12.28 13.92 -2.36
C HIS A 23 -11.96 12.65 -1.59
N ALA A 24 -11.22 12.80 -0.48
CA ALA A 24 -10.77 11.69 0.36
C ALA A 24 -11.89 10.76 0.85
N ASN A 25 -13.13 11.25 0.95
CA ASN A 25 -14.30 10.47 1.37
C ASN A 25 -14.96 9.65 0.24
N ARG A 26 -14.50 9.79 -1.00
CA ARG A 26 -14.97 9.05 -2.17
C ARG A 26 -13.84 8.36 -2.93
N GLU A 27 -12.60 8.60 -2.51
CA GLU A 27 -11.42 8.10 -3.19
C GLU A 27 -11.38 6.57 -3.17
N VAL A 28 -11.05 5.98 -4.33
CA VAL A 28 -11.06 4.53 -4.58
C VAL A 28 -9.65 3.99 -4.84
N LEU A 29 -8.66 4.88 -4.95
CA LEU A 29 -7.27 4.53 -5.19
C LEU A 29 -6.52 4.07 -3.93
N TYR A 30 -7.18 3.96 -2.78
CA TYR A 30 -6.65 3.28 -1.59
C TYR A 30 -7.80 2.74 -0.71
N PRO A 31 -7.53 1.72 0.13
CA PRO A 31 -8.53 1.15 1.01
C PRO A 31 -9.08 2.17 2.03
N GLN A 32 -10.40 2.36 2.06
CA GLN A 32 -11.05 3.39 2.86
C GLN A 32 -11.61 2.84 4.17
N GLU A 33 -10.78 2.82 5.21
CA GLU A 33 -11.16 2.32 6.54
C GLU A 33 -12.42 2.99 7.09
N HIS A 34 -12.57 4.29 6.87
CA HIS A 34 -13.68 5.07 7.40
C HIS A 34 -15.04 4.74 6.75
N LEU A 35 -15.03 4.15 5.55
CA LEU A 35 -16.24 3.74 4.83
C LEU A 35 -16.70 2.32 5.18
N HIS A 36 -15.79 1.48 5.69
CA HIS A 36 -16.07 0.07 5.96
C HIS A 36 -15.68 -0.30 7.41
N PRO A 37 -16.67 -0.47 8.32
CA PRO A 37 -16.40 -0.83 9.72
C PRO A 37 -15.53 -2.09 9.89
N SER A 38 -15.72 -3.09 9.02
CA SER A 38 -14.90 -4.30 9.03
C SER A 38 -13.43 -4.02 8.68
N LEU A 39 -13.18 -3.15 7.70
CA LEU A 39 -11.81 -2.77 7.32
C LEU A 39 -11.16 -1.97 8.45
N LYS A 40 -11.87 -1.01 9.04
CA LYS A 40 -11.41 -0.28 10.23
C LYS A 40 -11.06 -1.21 11.39
N GLN A 41 -11.89 -2.23 11.62
CA GLN A 41 -11.63 -3.23 12.66
C GLN A 41 -10.37 -4.05 12.35
N MET A 42 -10.14 -4.42 11.09
CA MET A 42 -8.94 -5.17 10.70
C MET A 42 -7.67 -4.36 10.89
N TRP A 43 -7.66 -3.10 10.46
CA TRP A 43 -6.54 -2.19 10.71
C TRP A 43 -6.26 -2.05 12.20
N HIS A 44 -7.33 -1.86 12.97
CA HIS A 44 -7.24 -1.79 14.42
C HIS A 44 -6.65 -3.07 15.02
N GLN A 45 -7.09 -4.26 14.58
CA GLN A 45 -6.55 -5.54 15.03
C GLN A 45 -5.09 -5.72 14.62
N ALA A 46 -4.74 -5.42 13.37
CA ALA A 46 -3.38 -5.56 12.85
C ALA A 46 -2.36 -4.75 13.66
N GLN A 47 -2.74 -3.54 14.07
CA GLN A 47 -1.86 -2.63 14.80
C GLN A 47 -1.88 -2.85 16.33
N HIS A 48 -3.00 -3.31 16.89
CA HIS A 48 -3.25 -3.19 18.32
C HIS A 48 -3.59 -4.48 19.05
N ALA A 49 -3.85 -5.55 18.32
CA ALA A 49 -4.15 -6.83 18.92
C ALA A 49 -2.91 -7.74 18.86
N PRO A 50 -2.23 -7.98 20.00
CA PRO A 50 -1.13 -8.92 20.04
C PRO A 50 -1.62 -10.31 19.59
N ASP A 51 -0.73 -11.08 18.97
CA ASP A 51 -0.89 -12.51 18.63
C ASP A 51 -1.73 -12.87 17.40
N PHE A 52 -2.31 -11.91 16.66
CA PHE A 52 -2.92 -12.22 15.36
C PHE A 52 -1.88 -12.53 14.27
N ILE A 53 -0.66 -12.01 14.43
CA ILE A 53 0.47 -12.28 13.54
C ILE A 53 1.59 -12.87 14.41
N PRO A 54 2.00 -14.13 14.17
CA PRO A 54 3.02 -14.78 14.99
C PRO A 54 4.28 -13.91 15.12
N GLY A 55 4.69 -13.64 16.35
CA GLY A 55 5.87 -12.83 16.68
C GLY A 55 5.63 -11.32 16.79
N SER A 56 4.45 -10.79 16.41
CA SER A 56 4.18 -9.34 16.48
C SER A 56 4.16 -8.82 17.92
N ALA A 57 3.58 -9.58 18.87
CA ALA A 57 3.48 -9.18 20.26
C ALA A 57 4.86 -8.99 20.92
N ALA A 58 5.80 -9.92 20.67
CA ALA A 58 7.16 -9.82 21.17
C ALA A 58 7.89 -8.60 20.59
N LEU A 59 7.71 -8.32 19.30
CA LEU A 59 8.29 -7.15 18.66
C LEU A 59 7.69 -5.84 19.17
N ILE A 60 6.36 -5.77 19.36
CA ILE A 60 5.68 -4.62 19.95
C ILE A 60 6.24 -4.32 21.33
N LYS A 61 6.37 -5.34 22.18
CA LYS A 61 6.96 -5.20 23.52
C LYS A 61 8.38 -4.65 23.45
N LYS A 62 9.23 -5.24 22.61
CA LYS A 62 10.61 -4.78 22.42
C LYS A 62 10.67 -3.33 21.96
N VAL A 63 9.84 -2.93 20.99
CA VAL A 63 9.80 -1.54 20.48
C VAL A 63 9.34 -0.57 21.57
N LYS A 64 8.35 -0.94 22.39
CA LYS A 64 7.90 -0.12 23.53
C LYS A 64 9.03 0.12 24.53
N GLU A 65 9.77 -0.93 24.91
CA GLU A 65 10.92 -0.84 25.81
C GLU A 65 11.99 0.13 25.27
N LEU A 66 12.31 0.03 23.97
CA LEU A 66 13.28 0.92 23.31
C LEU A 66 12.82 2.38 23.22
N LEU A 67 11.52 2.61 23.13
CA LEU A 67 10.93 3.95 23.12
C LEU A 67 10.61 4.48 24.53
N ALA A 68 10.94 3.72 25.58
CA ALA A 68 10.61 4.02 26.98
C ALA A 68 9.11 4.35 27.18
N LEU A 69 8.24 3.64 26.44
CA LEU A 69 6.79 3.78 26.56
C LEU A 69 6.27 2.85 27.64
N PRO A 70 5.25 3.26 28.40
CA PRO A 70 4.70 2.44 29.46
C PRO A 70 3.90 1.25 28.88
N ASP A 71 3.82 0.18 29.68
CA ASP A 71 3.09 -1.03 29.28
C ASP A 71 1.57 -0.77 29.18
N ASP A 72 1.05 0.17 29.96
CA ASP A 72 -0.37 0.43 30.18
C ASP A 72 -1.03 1.37 29.16
N ASP A 73 -0.28 2.08 28.30
CA ASP A 73 -0.87 2.98 27.31
C ASP A 73 -0.12 3.02 25.95
N LYS A 74 -0.89 3.39 24.91
CA LYS A 74 -0.52 3.64 23.50
C LYS A 74 0.11 2.47 22.77
N ARG A 75 -0.79 1.60 22.30
CA ARG A 75 -0.80 1.09 20.92
C ARG A 75 0.39 1.59 20.05
N ILE A 76 1.36 0.72 19.80
CA ILE A 76 2.48 1.00 18.91
C ILE A 76 2.10 0.58 17.49
N ASP A 77 2.24 1.51 16.56
CA ASP A 77 2.14 1.22 15.13
C ASP A 77 3.51 0.78 14.59
N LEU A 78 3.69 -0.52 14.38
CA LEU A 78 4.94 -1.06 13.85
C LEU A 78 5.27 -0.51 12.45
N THR A 79 4.26 -0.23 11.63
CA THR A 79 4.49 0.29 10.26
C THR A 79 5.00 1.73 10.31
N GLY A 80 4.44 2.57 11.19
CA GLY A 80 4.93 3.92 11.45
C GLY A 80 6.37 3.96 12.01
N VAL A 81 6.72 3.06 12.93
CA VAL A 81 8.10 2.95 13.43
C VAL A 81 9.06 2.53 12.31
N LYS A 82 8.67 1.54 11.50
CA LYS A 82 9.45 1.14 10.31
C LYS A 82 9.62 2.30 9.35
N ASP A 83 8.58 3.11 9.12
CA ASP A 83 8.60 4.22 8.18
C ASP A 83 9.56 5.34 8.63
N ASP A 84 9.51 5.75 9.90
CA ASP A 84 10.44 6.75 10.45
C ASP A 84 11.90 6.28 10.34
N LEU A 85 12.20 5.04 10.76
CA LEU A 85 13.56 4.49 10.67
C LEU A 85 14.04 4.37 9.22
N SER A 86 13.18 3.91 8.31
CA SER A 86 13.49 3.80 6.88
C SER A 86 13.78 5.17 6.28
N THR A 87 12.96 6.16 6.59
CA THR A 87 13.13 7.55 6.14
C THR A 87 14.44 8.13 6.64
N ARG A 88 14.79 7.91 7.92
CA ARG A 88 16.06 8.36 8.47
C ARG A 88 17.26 7.76 7.73
N MET A 89 17.26 6.44 7.53
CA MET A 89 18.34 5.74 6.82
C MET A 89 18.52 6.29 5.40
N VAL A 90 17.43 6.47 4.64
CA VAL A 90 17.49 6.94 3.25
C VAL A 90 18.03 8.37 3.15
N HIS A 91 17.72 9.23 4.12
CA HIS A 91 18.12 10.63 4.12
C HIS A 91 19.40 10.91 4.93
N GLY A 92 20.06 9.87 5.45
CA GLY A 92 21.28 10.01 6.25
C GLY A 92 21.07 10.66 7.63
N PHE A 93 19.85 10.63 8.17
CA PHE A 93 19.59 11.08 9.54
C PHE A 93 20.05 10.03 10.55
N PRO A 94 20.46 10.45 11.76
CA PRO A 94 20.83 9.53 12.82
C PRO A 94 19.65 8.64 13.22
N ILE A 95 19.94 7.36 13.36
CA ILE A 95 19.06 6.36 13.96
C ILE A 95 19.25 6.40 15.48
N PRO A 96 18.17 6.39 16.29
CA PRO A 96 18.33 6.35 17.74
C PRO A 96 19.15 5.12 18.14
N PRO A 97 20.21 5.26 18.95
CA PRO A 97 21.22 4.23 19.17
C PRO A 97 20.68 2.95 19.81
N GLN A 98 19.53 3.03 20.47
CA GLN A 98 18.85 1.87 21.04
C GLN A 98 18.21 0.94 19.99
N PHE A 99 17.97 1.42 18.77
CA PHE A 99 17.48 0.58 17.67
C PHE A 99 18.64 -0.14 16.99
N GLY A 100 18.90 -1.38 17.43
CA GLY A 100 19.83 -2.28 16.78
C GLY A 100 19.36 -2.77 15.41
N ASN A 101 20.30 -3.25 14.59
CA ASN A 101 20.02 -3.78 13.26
C ASN A 101 19.00 -4.93 13.28
N ASP A 102 19.04 -5.78 14.31
CA ASP A 102 18.12 -6.89 14.52
C ASP A 102 16.67 -6.43 14.67
N VAL A 103 16.43 -5.30 15.34
CA VAL A 103 15.10 -4.69 15.50
C VAL A 103 14.63 -4.11 14.17
N ILE A 104 15.52 -3.44 13.45
CA ILE A 104 15.22 -2.84 12.15
C ILE A 104 14.85 -3.93 11.13
N GLU A 105 15.60 -5.03 11.10
CA GLU A 105 15.30 -6.21 10.26
C GLU A 105 13.95 -6.83 10.66
N SER A 106 13.71 -7.02 11.96
CA SER A 106 12.43 -7.53 12.44
C SER A 106 11.24 -6.64 12.04
N LEU A 107 11.42 -5.31 12.08
CA LEU A 107 10.42 -4.35 11.62
C LEU A 107 10.19 -4.44 10.11
N LYS A 108 11.24 -4.61 9.30
CA LYS A 108 11.14 -4.78 7.85
C LYS A 108 10.40 -6.06 7.48
N GLU A 109 10.60 -7.15 8.23
CA GLU A 109 9.91 -8.42 7.99
C GLU A 109 8.46 -8.45 8.52
N MET A 110 8.20 -7.77 9.64
CA MET A 110 6.87 -7.78 10.27
C MET A 110 5.90 -6.79 9.62
N SER A 111 6.38 -5.61 9.22
CA SER A 111 5.49 -4.55 8.69
C SER A 111 4.67 -4.97 7.46
N PRO A 112 5.24 -5.69 6.46
CA PRO A 112 4.45 -6.20 5.33
C PRO A 112 3.37 -7.19 5.76
N LYS A 113 3.63 -8.03 6.77
CA LYS A 113 2.65 -8.98 7.32
C LYS A 113 1.51 -8.26 8.04
N VAL A 114 1.84 -7.22 8.81
CA VAL A 114 0.85 -6.32 9.44
C VAL A 114 -0.02 -5.67 8.38
N LEU A 115 0.59 -5.13 7.33
CA LEU A 115 -0.13 -4.48 6.25
C LEU A 115 -1.01 -5.47 5.46
N GLN A 116 -0.49 -6.65 5.12
CA GLN A 116 -1.24 -7.71 4.45
C GLN A 116 -2.47 -8.13 5.26
N TYR A 117 -2.32 -8.32 6.57
CA TYR A 117 -3.43 -8.64 7.46
C TYR A 117 -4.44 -7.49 7.52
N ALA A 118 -3.99 -6.25 7.66
CA ALA A 118 -4.85 -5.07 7.74
C ALA A 118 -5.70 -4.87 6.49
N LEU A 119 -5.20 -5.30 5.32
CA LEU A 119 -5.82 -5.07 4.02
C LEU A 119 -6.58 -6.27 3.45
N GLY A 120 -6.10 -7.48 3.72
CA GLY A 120 -6.62 -8.73 3.17
C GLY A 120 -7.16 -9.69 4.23
N GLY A 121 -6.97 -9.41 5.52
CA GLY A 121 -7.43 -10.25 6.62
C GLY A 121 -6.52 -11.45 6.87
N PRO A 122 -6.96 -12.36 7.76
CA PRO A 122 -6.21 -13.55 8.08
C PRO A 122 -5.87 -14.39 6.83
N PRO A 123 -4.71 -15.08 6.83
CA PRO A 123 -4.41 -16.06 5.80
C PRO A 123 -5.56 -17.08 5.63
N GLY A 124 -6.07 -17.21 4.40
CA GLY A 124 -7.20 -18.09 4.07
C GLY A 124 -8.57 -17.40 4.04
N GLU A 125 -8.69 -16.17 4.57
CA GLU A 125 -9.95 -15.41 4.57
C GLU A 125 -9.98 -14.27 3.56
N GLN A 126 -8.97 -14.16 2.67
CA GLN A 126 -8.80 -12.99 1.82
C GLN A 126 -9.98 -12.72 0.88
N VAL A 127 -10.70 -13.75 0.45
CA VAL A 127 -11.91 -13.62 -0.38
C VAL A 127 -13.01 -12.79 0.28
N LYS A 128 -13.03 -12.70 1.61
CA LYS A 128 -14.00 -11.94 2.39
C LYS A 128 -13.63 -10.46 2.50
N TYR A 129 -12.34 -10.15 2.63
CA TYR A 129 -11.89 -8.80 2.97
C TYR A 129 -11.30 -8.02 1.80
N LEU A 130 -10.69 -8.68 0.82
CA LEU A 130 -10.20 -7.98 -0.38
C LEU A 130 -11.28 -7.26 -1.17
N PRO A 131 -12.52 -7.77 -1.31
CA PRO A 131 -13.59 -7.04 -2.00
C PRO A 131 -13.92 -5.69 -1.34
N ILE A 132 -13.86 -5.59 -0.01
CA ILE A 132 -14.11 -4.33 0.71
C ILE A 132 -12.88 -3.42 0.77
N SER A 133 -11.69 -3.96 0.54
CA SER A 133 -10.41 -3.23 0.58
C SER A 133 -10.07 -2.62 -0.78
N ILE A 134 -10.03 -3.44 -1.83
CA ILE A 134 -9.53 -3.05 -3.16
C ILE A 134 -10.51 -3.38 -4.30
N GLY A 135 -11.68 -3.91 -3.98
CA GLY A 135 -12.66 -4.36 -4.98
C GLY A 135 -13.11 -3.27 -5.93
N THR A 136 -13.29 -2.04 -5.44
CA THR A 136 -13.68 -0.89 -6.29
C THR A 136 -12.61 -0.55 -7.33
N LEU A 137 -11.33 -0.57 -6.96
CA LEU A 137 -10.24 -0.35 -7.90
C LEU A 137 -10.14 -1.49 -8.92
N LEU A 138 -10.26 -2.75 -8.47
CA LEU A 138 -10.30 -3.90 -9.38
C LEU A 138 -11.46 -3.82 -10.37
N HIS A 139 -12.62 -3.35 -9.91
CA HIS A 139 -13.76 -3.10 -10.78
C HIS A 139 -13.45 -2.03 -11.83
N LEU A 140 -12.88 -0.89 -11.42
CA LEU A 140 -12.46 0.17 -12.34
C LEU A 140 -11.46 -0.33 -13.39
N ILE A 141 -10.44 -1.07 -12.98
CA ILE A 141 -9.46 -1.67 -13.89
C ILE A 141 -10.15 -2.60 -14.88
N ARG A 142 -11.05 -3.48 -14.40
CA ARG A 142 -11.82 -4.40 -15.24
C ARG A 142 -12.67 -3.65 -16.27
N GLU A 143 -13.32 -2.56 -15.87
CA GLU A 143 -14.12 -1.74 -16.78
C GLU A 143 -13.28 -1.11 -17.90
N VAL A 144 -12.06 -0.67 -17.60
CA VAL A 144 -11.13 -0.13 -18.61
C VAL A 144 -10.82 -1.19 -19.66
N PHE A 145 -10.45 -2.40 -19.25
CA PHE A 145 -10.18 -3.51 -20.18
C PHE A 145 -11.44 -3.95 -20.96
N GLN A 146 -12.61 -3.92 -20.34
CA GLN A 146 -13.86 -4.21 -21.02
C GLN A 146 -14.18 -3.16 -22.10
N LYS A 147 -14.04 -1.87 -21.79
CA LYS A 147 -14.22 -0.77 -22.76
C LYS A 147 -13.21 -0.85 -23.89
N LEU A 148 -11.97 -1.24 -23.59
CA LEU A 148 -10.93 -1.49 -24.61
C LEU A 148 -11.35 -2.60 -25.58
N LYS A 149 -11.82 -3.74 -25.05
CA LYS A 149 -12.30 -4.87 -25.86
C LYS A 149 -13.49 -4.51 -26.75
N GLU A 150 -14.36 -3.63 -26.27
CA GLU A 150 -15.51 -3.14 -27.03
C GLU A 150 -15.16 -2.04 -28.06
N GLY A 151 -13.89 -1.61 -28.14
CA GLY A 151 -13.46 -0.51 -29.00
C GLY A 151 -14.00 0.86 -28.57
N LYS A 152 -14.42 0.98 -27.30
CA LYS A 152 -15.02 2.20 -26.72
C LYS A 152 -14.02 3.07 -25.96
N LEU A 153 -12.79 2.59 -25.76
CA LEU A 153 -11.74 3.33 -25.07
C LEU A 153 -10.94 4.15 -26.07
N LYS A 154 -10.80 5.46 -25.83
CA LYS A 154 -10.00 6.37 -26.68
C LYS A 154 -8.57 6.49 -26.16
N GLU A 155 -8.42 6.37 -24.84
CA GLU A 155 -7.19 6.51 -24.10
C GLU A 155 -6.31 5.28 -24.32
N LYS A 156 -5.02 5.52 -24.62
CA LYS A 156 -4.03 4.45 -24.80
C LYS A 156 -3.37 4.03 -23.48
N MET A 157 -3.45 4.86 -22.46
CA MET A 157 -2.79 4.66 -21.17
C MET A 157 -3.64 5.28 -20.07
N HIS A 158 -3.83 4.53 -18.99
CA HIS A 158 -4.36 5.03 -17.73
C HIS A 158 -3.24 5.01 -16.69
N LEU A 159 -3.05 6.12 -15.99
CA LEU A 159 -2.07 6.25 -14.93
C LEU A 159 -2.79 6.57 -13.63
N TYR A 160 -2.66 5.67 -12.66
CA TYR A 160 -3.22 5.83 -11.32
C TYR A 160 -2.06 6.06 -10.34
N PHE A 161 -2.11 7.17 -9.60
CA PHE A 161 -1.16 7.45 -8.52
C PHE A 161 -1.78 6.94 -7.23
N CYS A 162 -1.15 5.94 -6.63
CA CYS A 162 -1.70 5.21 -5.50
C CYS A 162 -0.69 5.15 -4.35
N HIS A 163 -1.10 4.53 -3.24
CA HIS A 163 -0.25 4.28 -2.09
C HIS A 163 0.30 2.85 -2.08
N ASP A 164 1.31 2.62 -1.26
CA ASP A 164 1.82 1.27 -0.95
C ASP A 164 0.73 0.34 -0.41
N THR A 165 -0.23 0.88 0.36
CA THR A 165 -1.42 0.14 0.80
C THR A 165 -2.23 -0.37 -0.40
N THR A 166 -2.42 0.45 -1.42
CA THR A 166 -3.11 0.07 -2.66
C THR A 166 -2.37 -1.01 -3.42
N LEU A 167 -1.05 -0.84 -3.60
CA LEU A 167 -0.22 -1.82 -4.30
C LEU A 167 -0.20 -3.14 -3.55
N THR A 168 -0.06 -3.11 -2.23
CA THR A 168 -0.11 -4.32 -1.38
C THR A 168 -1.44 -5.03 -1.52
N ALA A 169 -2.57 -4.33 -1.34
CA ALA A 169 -3.90 -4.94 -1.49
C ALA A 169 -4.12 -5.52 -2.88
N LEU A 170 -3.65 -4.83 -3.93
CA LEU A 170 -3.76 -5.30 -5.32
C LEU A 170 -2.90 -6.55 -5.57
N LEU A 171 -1.65 -6.57 -5.12
CA LEU A 171 -0.75 -7.73 -5.26
C LEU A 171 -1.28 -8.94 -4.50
N VAL A 172 -1.83 -8.73 -3.30
CA VAL A 172 -2.48 -9.79 -2.51
C VAL A 172 -3.71 -10.32 -3.24
N ALA A 173 -4.55 -9.43 -3.81
CA ALA A 173 -5.72 -9.84 -4.57
C ALA A 173 -5.40 -10.59 -5.87
N LEU A 174 -4.28 -10.26 -6.50
CA LEU A 174 -3.78 -10.96 -7.69
C LEU A 174 -3.02 -12.25 -7.35
N GLY A 175 -2.77 -12.54 -6.07
CA GLY A 175 -2.04 -13.73 -5.63
C GLY A 175 -0.54 -13.70 -5.97
N ILE A 176 0.04 -12.51 -6.14
CA ILE A 176 1.43 -12.30 -6.56
C ILE A 176 2.23 -11.43 -5.57
N PHE A 177 1.70 -11.23 -4.36
CA PHE A 177 2.44 -10.53 -3.31
C PHE A 177 3.65 -11.37 -2.87
N ASP A 178 4.83 -10.76 -2.90
CA ASP A 178 6.12 -11.38 -2.57
C ASP A 178 6.42 -11.37 -1.07
N GLY A 179 5.64 -10.64 -0.28
CA GLY A 179 5.84 -10.51 1.17
C GLY A 179 6.64 -9.28 1.57
N ASP A 180 7.05 -8.44 0.61
CA ASP A 180 7.84 -7.24 0.87
C ASP A 180 7.00 -5.97 0.81
N TRP A 181 7.44 -4.93 1.53
CA TRP A 181 6.80 -3.62 1.46
C TRP A 181 7.03 -3.00 0.07
N PRO A 182 5.98 -2.56 -0.66
CA PRO A 182 6.16 -1.94 -1.97
C PRO A 182 7.18 -0.79 -1.93
N PRO A 183 8.30 -0.86 -2.69
CA PRO A 183 9.34 0.17 -2.64
C PRO A 183 8.86 1.55 -3.12
N LEU A 184 9.57 2.60 -2.73
CA LEU A 184 9.29 3.94 -3.24
C LEU A 184 9.34 3.96 -4.77
N CYS A 185 8.34 4.58 -5.39
CA CYS A 185 8.17 4.68 -6.85
C CYS A 185 8.01 3.35 -7.60
N CYS A 186 7.71 2.23 -6.91
CA CYS A 186 7.34 1.01 -7.62
C CYS A 186 6.01 1.17 -8.36
N SER A 187 5.78 0.33 -9.38
CA SER A 187 4.60 0.42 -10.23
C SER A 187 4.14 -0.95 -10.67
N ILE A 188 2.83 -1.10 -10.86
CA ILE A 188 2.21 -2.27 -11.52
C ILE A 188 1.78 -1.83 -12.91
N SER A 189 2.17 -2.57 -13.94
CA SER A 189 1.76 -2.34 -15.33
C SER A 189 0.92 -3.50 -15.81
N LEU A 190 -0.30 -3.19 -16.25
CA LEU A 190 -1.22 -4.14 -16.86
C LEU A 190 -1.38 -3.78 -18.33
N GLU A 191 -0.98 -4.68 -19.21
CA GLU A 191 -0.93 -4.43 -20.65
C GLU A 191 -1.89 -5.37 -21.40
N SER A 192 -2.66 -4.82 -22.33
CA SER A 192 -3.44 -5.61 -23.28
C SER A 192 -2.66 -5.73 -24.59
N ILE A 193 -2.43 -6.97 -25.02
CA ILE A 193 -1.74 -7.27 -26.28
C ILE A 193 -2.72 -8.03 -27.16
N SER A 194 -3.08 -7.46 -28.32
CA SER A 194 -3.81 -8.17 -29.36
C SER A 194 -2.82 -8.91 -30.26
N GLY A 195 -2.76 -10.23 -30.15
CA GLY A 195 -2.04 -11.06 -31.12
C GLY A 195 -2.81 -11.05 -32.44
N GLY A 196 -2.19 -10.56 -33.52
CA GLY A 196 -2.69 -10.78 -34.87
C GLY A 196 -2.69 -12.29 -35.16
N ARG A 197 -3.87 -12.90 -35.25
CA ARG A 197 -4.06 -14.19 -35.91
C ARG A 197 -4.68 -13.92 -37.27
#